data_AF-A0A844Q6T2-F1
#
_entry.id   AF-A0A844Q6T2-F1
#
_cell.length_a   1.000
_cell.length_b   1.000
_cell.length_c   1.000
_cell.angle_alpha   90.00
_cell.angle_beta   90.00
_cell.angle_gamma   90.00
#
_symmetry.space_group_name_H-M   'P 1'
#
loop_
_entity.id
_entity.type
_entity.pdbx_description
1 polymer ?
#
loop_
_entity_poly.entity_id
_entity_poly.type
_entity_poly.pdbx_seq_one_letter_code
_entity_poly.pdbx_strand_id
1 'polypeptide(L)'
;MEKGEGHLKQLGWVLIVTLALFGCSAAVEETSLVDDATDRSVFDAVREKVDRLEREPKEQIGVAEEPPSVEPEEVVVAPPAERERLVERVESVEQPRTKVWKRLSEREKRELVTETEKEWRAAFPEVYDVVREAIDERKPSFTFSLYDIHEDDVLLIVEHLIETSRYETYIDSWETWLDDEEGEVRLTYELDREEIERQEAFVKEEVERIVREVIEPNDSEYERVKKLHDYIVRHTAYDEEAANRCTDYECYGYDPANTAYGLLVNRQAVCEGYARLLTALLDRVGVRNYYVVGDGGGEAHAWNLVQVDGAYYYVDATWNDPVPDEPGVVLYDYFLVPTHELYDHAWVQADYPPTASERYEP
;
A
#
# COMPACT_ATOMS: atom_id res chain seq x y z
N MET A 1 -28.56 -8.88 15.11
CA MET A 1 -27.89 -9.30 13.86
C MET A 1 -28.37 -8.41 12.74
N GLU A 2 -27.83 -7.20 12.75
CA GLU A 2 -27.78 -6.37 11.55
C GLU A 2 -26.52 -6.78 10.78
N LYS A 3 -26.61 -6.76 9.44
CA LYS A 3 -25.50 -7.10 8.54
C LYS A 3 -25.14 -5.82 7.81
N GLY A 4 -23.98 -5.25 8.13
CA GLY A 4 -23.34 -4.22 7.33
C GLY A 4 -22.50 -4.89 6.25
N GLU A 5 -22.86 -4.71 4.98
CA GLU A 5 -22.01 -5.08 3.85
C GLU A 5 -21.36 -3.81 3.29
N GLY A 6 -20.05 -3.69 3.45
CA GLY A 6 -19.22 -2.79 2.66
C GLY A 6 -18.81 -3.52 1.38
N HIS A 7 -19.39 -3.15 0.23
CA HIS A 7 -18.98 -3.68 -1.07
C HIS A 7 -18.42 -2.54 -1.92
N LEU A 8 -17.21 -2.70 -2.43
CA LEU A 8 -16.90 -2.23 -3.79
C LEU A 8 -17.75 -3.11 -4.74
N LYS A 9 -18.72 -2.48 -5.43
CA LYS A 9 -19.83 -3.21 -6.07
C LYS A 9 -19.37 -4.11 -7.23
N GLN A 10 -19.70 -5.40 -7.13
CA GLN A 10 -19.42 -6.55 -8.02
C GLN A 10 -20.35 -6.73 -9.25
N LEU A 11 -19.96 -7.56 -10.25
CA LEU A 11 -20.47 -8.96 -10.49
C LEU A 11 -20.09 -9.59 -11.86
N GLY A 12 -19.60 -10.86 -11.88
CA GLY A 12 -19.71 -11.74 -13.07
C GLY A 12 -18.90 -13.06 -13.17
N TRP A 13 -19.30 -14.12 -12.44
CA TRP A 13 -19.15 -15.58 -12.72
C TRP A 13 -17.98 -16.14 -13.59
N VAL A 14 -17.26 -17.17 -13.08
CA VAL A 14 -17.43 -18.60 -13.46
C VAL A 14 -16.33 -19.49 -12.83
N LEU A 15 -16.82 -20.48 -12.10
CA LEU A 15 -16.20 -21.74 -11.66
C LEU A 15 -15.75 -22.61 -12.86
N ILE A 16 -14.57 -23.22 -12.79
CA ILE A 16 -14.08 -24.47 -13.46
C ILE A 16 -12.62 -24.26 -13.90
N VAL A 17 -11.65 -24.88 -13.20
CA VAL A 17 -10.37 -25.46 -13.69
C VAL A 17 -9.42 -25.84 -12.53
N THR A 18 -9.74 -25.57 -11.27
CA THR A 18 -8.83 -25.88 -10.12
C THR A 18 -8.86 -27.34 -9.65
N LEU A 19 -8.50 -28.29 -10.51
CA LEU A 19 -8.30 -29.72 -10.13
C LEU A 19 -6.99 -30.34 -10.61
N ALA A 20 -5.98 -29.55 -11.00
CA ALA A 20 -4.72 -30.10 -11.52
C ALA A 20 -3.44 -29.78 -10.70
N LEU A 21 -3.48 -28.97 -9.65
CA LEU A 21 -2.26 -28.51 -8.96
C LEU A 21 -2.03 -29.05 -7.54
N PHE A 22 -2.95 -29.84 -6.98
CA PHE A 22 -2.72 -30.53 -5.71
C PHE A 22 -2.20 -31.95 -5.94
N GLY A 23 -0.87 -32.07 -6.04
CA GLY A 23 -0.14 -33.33 -6.14
C GLY A 23 -0.26 -34.21 -4.88
N CYS A 24 -1.44 -34.80 -4.66
CA CYS A 24 -1.64 -35.89 -3.71
C CYS A 24 -1.29 -37.22 -4.38
N SER A 25 -0.36 -37.97 -3.81
CA SER A 25 0.14 -39.29 -4.27
C SER A 25 -0.87 -40.45 -4.15
N ALA A 26 -2.16 -40.19 -4.39
CA ALA A 26 -3.21 -41.21 -4.40
C ALA A 26 -4.15 -41.01 -5.61
N ALA A 27 -3.58 -40.80 -6.79
CA ALA A 27 -4.31 -40.86 -8.06
C ALA A 27 -3.34 -41.25 -9.19
N VAL A 28 -2.72 -42.43 -9.06
CA VAL A 28 -1.92 -43.05 -10.13
C VAL A 28 -2.58 -44.37 -10.47
N GLU A 29 -3.73 -44.31 -11.13
CA GLU A 29 -4.34 -45.40 -11.89
C GLU A 29 -5.51 -44.81 -12.72
N GLU A 30 -5.17 -43.97 -13.71
CA GLU A 30 -5.91 -43.70 -14.96
C GLU A 30 -5.54 -42.31 -15.49
N THR A 31 -4.37 -42.18 -16.11
CA THR A 31 -4.14 -41.20 -17.19
C THR A 31 -2.90 -41.65 -17.96
N SER A 32 -3.09 -42.61 -18.87
CA SER A 32 -2.25 -42.66 -20.05
C SER A 32 -2.66 -41.51 -20.96
N LEU A 33 -1.68 -40.88 -21.63
CA LEU A 33 -1.78 -39.81 -22.63
C LEU A 33 -1.59 -38.38 -22.10
N VAL A 34 -0.33 -37.98 -21.81
CA VAL A 34 0.26 -36.74 -22.37
C VAL A 34 1.78 -36.96 -22.46
N ASP A 35 2.29 -37.06 -23.69
CA ASP A 35 3.71 -37.00 -24.03
C ASP A 35 4.05 -35.53 -24.37
N ASP A 36 4.89 -34.86 -23.58
CA ASP A 36 5.86 -33.93 -24.17
C ASP A 36 7.10 -33.71 -23.28
N ALA A 37 8.28 -33.70 -23.90
CA ALA A 37 9.58 -33.84 -23.24
C ALA A 37 10.22 -32.50 -22.82
N THR A 38 9.51 -31.38 -22.99
CA THR A 38 10.02 -30.01 -22.82
C THR A 38 9.95 -29.48 -21.39
N ASP A 39 9.15 -30.10 -20.52
CA ASP A 39 8.88 -29.59 -19.16
C ASP A 39 9.89 -30.08 -18.11
N ARG A 40 10.53 -31.23 -18.34
CA ARG A 40 11.46 -31.83 -17.37
C ARG A 40 12.76 -31.04 -17.16
N SER A 41 13.24 -30.32 -18.18
CA SER A 41 14.51 -29.60 -18.12
C SER A 41 14.45 -28.32 -17.28
N VAL A 42 13.28 -27.68 -17.21
CA VAL A 42 13.05 -26.46 -16.42
C VAL A 42 13.01 -26.80 -14.93
N PHE A 43 12.33 -27.88 -14.57
CA PHE A 43 12.28 -28.38 -13.19
C PHE A 43 13.65 -28.79 -12.65
N ASP A 44 14.50 -29.41 -13.47
CA ASP A 44 15.85 -29.82 -13.05
C ASP A 44 16.78 -28.60 -12.84
N ALA A 45 16.66 -27.55 -13.65
CA ALA A 45 17.48 -26.33 -13.55
C ALA A 45 17.14 -25.48 -12.30
N VAL A 46 15.86 -25.45 -11.90
CA VAL A 46 15.42 -24.76 -10.67
C VAL A 46 15.94 -25.47 -9.43
N ARG A 47 15.89 -26.81 -9.42
CA ARG A 47 16.35 -27.62 -8.29
C ARG A 47 17.84 -27.47 -8.02
N GLU A 48 18.67 -27.44 -9.07
CA GLU A 48 20.12 -27.27 -8.95
C GLU A 48 20.51 -25.88 -8.38
N LYS A 49 19.71 -24.85 -8.67
CA LYS A 49 19.97 -23.47 -8.23
C LYS A 49 19.66 -23.26 -6.74
N VAL A 50 18.60 -23.93 -6.24
CA VAL A 50 18.24 -23.96 -4.81
C VAL A 50 19.31 -24.68 -3.98
N ASP A 51 19.74 -25.84 -4.45
CA ASP A 51 20.78 -26.68 -3.82
C ASP A 51 22.14 -25.97 -3.69
N ARG A 52 22.41 -24.98 -4.54
CA ARG A 52 23.64 -24.17 -4.51
C ARG A 52 23.58 -23.05 -3.48
N LEU A 53 22.42 -22.43 -3.30
CA LEU A 53 22.21 -21.33 -2.35
C LEU A 53 22.22 -21.82 -0.90
N GLU A 54 21.85 -23.06 -0.64
CA GLU A 54 21.89 -23.68 0.69
C GLU A 54 23.31 -24.04 1.16
N ARG A 55 24.32 -24.00 0.27
CA ARG A 55 25.69 -24.47 0.55
C ARG A 55 26.71 -23.34 0.77
N GLU A 56 26.33 -22.07 0.65
CA GLU A 56 27.27 -20.94 0.83
C GLU A 56 27.36 -20.49 2.31
N PRO A 57 28.57 -20.35 2.87
CA PRO A 57 28.73 -19.94 4.27
C PRO A 57 28.50 -18.43 4.44
N LYS A 58 27.59 -18.08 5.37
CA LYS A 58 27.28 -16.71 5.77
C LYS A 58 28.43 -16.10 6.58
N GLU A 59 29.29 -15.29 5.97
CA GLU A 59 30.24 -14.43 6.67
C GLU A 59 29.72 -12.99 6.83
N GLN A 60 30.19 -12.37 7.91
CA GLN A 60 29.58 -11.28 8.67
C GLN A 60 29.53 -9.93 7.91
N ILE A 61 28.34 -9.32 7.87
CA ILE A 61 28.16 -7.88 7.64
C ILE A 61 27.57 -7.29 8.93
N GLY A 62 28.20 -6.24 9.44
CA GLY A 62 27.88 -5.61 10.71
C GLY A 62 26.43 -5.14 10.78
N VAL A 63 25.74 -5.61 11.81
CA VAL A 63 24.37 -5.23 12.18
C VAL A 63 24.39 -3.76 12.60
N ALA A 64 23.65 -2.90 11.90
CA ALA A 64 23.27 -1.59 12.42
C ALA A 64 22.31 -1.80 13.60
N GLU A 65 22.56 -1.11 14.71
CA GLU A 65 21.76 -1.22 15.93
C GLU A 65 20.27 -0.99 15.63
N GLU A 66 19.42 -1.84 16.21
CA GLU A 66 17.97 -1.72 16.14
C GLU A 66 17.53 -0.32 16.58
N PRO A 67 16.56 0.31 15.89
CA PRO A 67 16.01 1.57 16.34
C PRO A 67 15.46 1.42 17.76
N PRO A 68 15.59 2.45 18.62
CA PRO A 68 15.20 2.34 20.03
C PRO A 68 13.73 1.93 20.14
N SER A 69 13.46 0.93 20.97
CA SER A 69 12.11 0.49 21.29
C SER A 69 11.31 1.68 21.83
N VAL A 70 10.33 2.14 21.08
CA VAL A 70 9.33 3.09 21.57
C VAL A 70 8.47 2.32 22.56
N GLU A 71 8.59 2.62 23.86
CA GLU A 71 7.66 2.09 24.85
C GLU A 71 6.24 2.57 24.47
N PRO A 72 5.21 1.70 24.55
CA PRO A 72 3.85 2.10 24.19
C PRO A 72 3.40 3.23 25.11
N GLU A 73 3.02 4.38 24.51
CA GLU A 73 2.35 5.44 25.26
C GLU A 73 1.09 4.88 25.92
N GLU A 74 0.96 5.11 27.23
CA GLU A 74 -0.16 4.65 28.04
C GLU A 74 -1.45 5.31 27.52
N VAL A 75 -2.31 4.53 26.86
CA VAL A 75 -3.57 5.02 26.28
C VAL A 75 -4.53 5.38 27.43
N VAL A 76 -4.73 6.67 27.67
CA VAL A 76 -5.72 7.16 28.63
C VAL A 76 -7.10 7.02 28.00
N VAL A 77 -7.83 6.00 28.43
CA VAL A 77 -9.20 5.74 27.98
C VAL A 77 -10.11 6.91 28.38
N ALA A 78 -10.80 7.51 27.40
CA ALA A 78 -11.73 8.61 27.66
C ALA A 78 -12.89 8.15 28.59
N PRO A 79 -13.25 8.94 29.63
CA PRO A 79 -14.41 8.67 30.48
C PRO A 79 -15.72 8.60 29.66
N PRO A 80 -16.77 7.91 30.13
CA PRO A 80 -18.01 7.73 29.36
C PRO A 80 -18.67 9.01 28.84
N ALA A 81 -18.67 10.09 29.63
CA ALA A 81 -19.23 11.39 29.22
C ALA A 81 -18.35 12.14 28.20
N GLU A 82 -17.07 11.78 28.09
CA GLU A 82 -16.16 12.26 27.05
C GLU A 82 -16.31 11.41 25.79
N ARG A 83 -16.49 10.08 25.93
CA ARG A 83 -16.87 9.19 24.82
C ARG A 83 -18.17 9.63 24.13
N GLU A 84 -19.24 9.92 24.87
CA GLU A 84 -20.49 10.43 24.28
C GLU A 84 -20.30 11.72 23.48
N ARG A 85 -19.40 12.62 23.92
CA ARG A 85 -19.08 13.86 23.20
C ARG A 85 -18.21 13.63 21.96
N LEU A 86 -17.32 12.64 22.03
CA LEU A 86 -16.50 12.21 20.90
C LEU A 86 -17.38 11.58 19.83
N VAL A 87 -18.31 10.69 20.20
CA VAL A 87 -19.31 10.10 19.30
C VAL A 87 -20.20 11.18 18.70
N GLU A 88 -20.81 12.07 19.52
CA GLU A 88 -21.66 13.14 18.99
C GLU A 88 -20.88 14.09 18.04
N ARG A 89 -19.58 14.27 18.27
CA ARG A 89 -18.69 15.04 17.38
C ARG A 89 -18.38 14.28 16.08
N VAL A 90 -17.99 13.02 16.15
CA VAL A 90 -17.74 12.13 15.00
C VAL A 90 -19.01 11.99 14.16
N GLU A 91 -20.16 11.70 14.76
CA GLU A 91 -21.46 11.67 14.09
C GLU A 91 -21.81 13.04 13.48
N SER A 92 -21.54 14.16 14.15
CA SER A 92 -21.80 15.50 13.57
C SER A 92 -20.90 15.84 12.38
N VAL A 93 -19.76 15.17 12.28
CA VAL A 93 -18.75 15.28 11.22
C VAL A 93 -19.08 14.34 10.05
N GLU A 94 -19.57 13.13 10.34
CA GLU A 94 -19.85 12.09 9.35
C GLU A 94 -21.30 12.12 8.82
N GLN A 95 -22.28 12.55 9.62
CA GLN A 95 -23.68 12.67 9.17
C GLN A 95 -23.94 13.73 8.09
N PRO A 96 -23.14 14.81 7.90
CA PRO A 96 -23.24 15.64 6.70
C PRO A 96 -22.30 15.16 5.57
N ARG A 97 -22.47 13.90 5.13
CA ARG A 97 -22.16 13.48 3.74
C ARG A 97 -22.97 14.27 2.67
N THR A 98 -23.75 15.29 3.07
CA THR A 98 -24.53 16.16 2.18
C THR A 98 -24.10 17.65 2.24
N LYS A 99 -23.69 18.18 1.09
CA LYS A 99 -23.38 19.60 0.77
C LYS A 99 -22.23 20.31 1.50
N VAL A 100 -21.87 19.95 2.74
CA VAL A 100 -20.76 20.59 3.49
C VAL A 100 -19.43 19.90 3.18
N TRP A 101 -19.37 18.56 3.14
CA TRP A 101 -18.20 17.78 2.70
C TRP A 101 -17.65 18.19 1.33
N LYS A 102 -18.53 18.54 0.39
CA LYS A 102 -18.17 19.05 -0.95
C LYS A 102 -17.59 20.47 -0.95
N ARG A 103 -17.57 21.14 0.20
CA ARG A 103 -17.10 22.53 0.39
C ARG A 103 -15.90 22.63 1.33
N LEU A 104 -15.60 21.56 2.07
CA LEU A 104 -14.39 21.46 2.86
C LEU A 104 -13.20 21.30 1.92
N SER A 105 -12.16 22.10 2.17
CA SER A 105 -10.84 21.79 1.63
C SER A 105 -10.44 20.45 2.20
N GLU A 106 -9.67 19.71 1.43
CA GLU A 106 -9.39 18.36 1.87
C GLU A 106 -8.38 18.32 3.04
N ARG A 107 -7.71 19.44 3.37
CA ARG A 107 -7.06 19.66 4.70
C ARG A 107 -8.02 19.46 5.84
N GLU A 108 -9.18 20.08 5.70
CA GLU A 108 -10.27 20.01 6.66
C GLU A 108 -10.96 18.66 6.56
N LYS A 109 -10.57 17.79 5.63
CA LYS A 109 -10.92 16.37 5.62
C LYS A 109 -9.83 15.54 6.29
N ARG A 110 -8.51 15.76 6.06
CA ARG A 110 -7.46 15.00 6.80
C ARG A 110 -7.11 15.48 8.19
N GLU A 111 -7.12 16.77 8.52
CA GLU A 111 -7.06 17.20 9.93
C GLU A 111 -8.23 16.58 10.70
N LEU A 112 -9.37 16.48 10.03
CA LEU A 112 -10.52 15.78 10.53
C LEU A 112 -10.28 14.28 10.61
N VAL A 113 -9.76 13.60 9.59
CA VAL A 113 -9.43 12.16 9.62
C VAL A 113 -8.35 11.82 10.66
N THR A 114 -7.23 12.54 10.73
CA THR A 114 -6.14 12.29 11.69
C THR A 114 -6.52 12.64 13.12
N GLU A 115 -7.30 13.70 13.34
CA GLU A 115 -7.90 13.92 14.67
C GLU A 115 -8.99 12.89 14.96
N THR A 116 -9.81 12.51 13.98
CA THR A 116 -10.82 11.44 14.08
C THR A 116 -10.17 10.11 14.44
N GLU A 117 -9.04 9.71 13.85
CA GLU A 117 -8.34 8.48 14.22
C GLU A 117 -7.79 8.53 15.65
N LYS A 118 -7.21 9.66 16.06
CA LYS A 118 -6.79 9.85 17.46
C LYS A 118 -7.99 9.81 18.41
N GLU A 119 -9.10 10.41 18.01
CA GLU A 119 -10.35 10.45 18.77
C GLU A 119 -11.00 9.07 18.84
N TRP A 120 -11.01 8.31 17.75
CA TRP A 120 -11.49 6.92 17.69
C TRP A 120 -10.62 5.99 18.51
N ARG A 121 -9.29 6.11 18.40
CA ARG A 121 -8.38 5.34 19.25
C ARG A 121 -8.51 5.71 20.74
N ALA A 122 -8.78 6.97 21.07
CA ALA A 122 -9.00 7.41 22.45
C ALA A 122 -10.39 7.01 23.00
N ALA A 123 -11.41 7.02 22.15
CA ALA A 123 -12.79 6.67 22.49
C ALA A 123 -12.99 5.16 22.56
N PHE A 124 -12.43 4.42 21.61
CA PHE A 124 -12.64 2.99 21.38
C PHE A 124 -11.31 2.24 21.13
N PRO A 125 -10.33 2.31 22.05
CA PRO A 125 -9.03 1.69 21.85
C PRO A 125 -9.15 0.18 21.61
N GLU A 126 -10.10 -0.49 22.27
CA GLU A 126 -10.29 -1.94 22.16
C GLU A 126 -10.77 -2.37 20.77
N VAL A 127 -11.53 -1.54 20.06
CA VAL A 127 -11.97 -1.82 18.69
C VAL A 127 -10.90 -1.38 17.70
N TYR A 128 -10.41 -0.15 17.82
CA TYR A 128 -9.45 0.44 16.91
C TYR A 128 -8.13 -0.35 16.87
N ASP A 129 -7.55 -0.66 18.04
CA ASP A 129 -6.27 -1.37 18.09
C ASP A 129 -6.40 -2.82 17.62
N VAL A 130 -7.54 -3.49 17.88
CA VAL A 130 -7.78 -4.87 17.39
C VAL A 130 -7.97 -4.91 15.88
N VAL A 131 -8.77 -3.99 15.31
CA VAL A 131 -8.95 -3.91 13.85
C VAL A 131 -7.62 -3.62 13.17
N ARG A 132 -6.85 -2.64 13.69
CA ARG A 132 -5.54 -2.29 13.15
C ARG A 132 -4.57 -3.46 13.25
N GLU A 133 -4.45 -4.11 14.40
CA GLU A 133 -3.58 -5.29 14.58
C GLU A 133 -4.00 -6.42 13.63
N ALA A 134 -5.29 -6.64 13.42
CA ALA A 134 -5.76 -7.73 12.58
C ALA A 134 -5.47 -7.50 11.09
N ILE A 135 -5.66 -6.26 10.59
CA ILE A 135 -5.22 -5.84 9.26
C ILE A 135 -3.69 -5.97 9.19
N ASP A 136 -3.00 -5.44 10.19
CA ASP A 136 -1.55 -5.49 10.28
C ASP A 136 -1.04 -6.90 10.34
N GLU A 137 -1.76 -7.93 10.83
CA GLU A 137 -1.39 -9.34 10.88
C GLU A 137 -1.99 -10.18 9.73
N ARG A 138 -2.72 -9.52 8.82
CA ARG A 138 -3.43 -10.15 7.70
C ARG A 138 -4.35 -11.29 8.14
N LYS A 139 -5.05 -11.09 9.26
CA LYS A 139 -6.03 -12.04 9.78
C LYS A 139 -7.26 -12.03 8.86
N PRO A 140 -7.71 -13.18 8.32
CA PRO A 140 -8.91 -13.25 7.49
C PRO A 140 -10.20 -13.06 8.30
N SER A 141 -10.13 -13.21 9.62
CA SER A 141 -11.25 -12.98 10.52
C SER A 141 -10.74 -12.67 11.93
N PHE A 142 -11.42 -11.78 12.62
CA PHE A 142 -11.13 -11.46 14.02
C PHE A 142 -12.40 -10.97 14.74
N THR A 143 -12.40 -11.12 16.06
CA THR A 143 -13.50 -10.68 16.92
C THR A 143 -13.00 -9.65 17.93
N PHE A 144 -13.91 -8.80 18.37
CA PHE A 144 -13.68 -7.80 19.42
C PHE A 144 -14.95 -7.63 20.25
N SER A 145 -14.81 -7.11 21.46
CA SER A 145 -15.96 -6.84 22.32
C SER A 145 -16.56 -5.48 22.00
N LEU A 146 -17.89 -5.42 21.90
CA LEU A 146 -18.64 -4.19 21.70
C LEU A 146 -19.01 -3.60 23.07
N TYR A 147 -18.31 -2.54 23.48
CA TYR A 147 -18.65 -1.78 24.69
C TYR A 147 -18.98 -0.32 24.33
N ASP A 148 -20.26 0.03 24.37
CA ASP A 148 -20.77 1.41 24.19
C ASP A 148 -20.32 2.08 22.88
N ILE A 149 -20.14 1.33 21.80
CA ILE A 149 -19.86 1.83 20.44
C ILE A 149 -21.05 1.55 19.52
N HIS A 150 -21.41 2.50 18.66
CA HIS A 150 -22.49 2.32 17.69
C HIS A 150 -22.01 1.51 16.48
N GLU A 151 -22.89 0.77 15.83
CA GLU A 151 -22.56 -0.04 14.63
C GLU A 151 -21.95 0.81 13.51
N ASP A 152 -22.53 1.99 13.26
CA ASP A 152 -22.03 2.91 12.23
C ASP A 152 -20.58 3.35 12.49
N ASP A 153 -20.20 3.58 13.76
CA ASP A 153 -18.83 3.96 14.13
C ASP A 153 -17.85 2.81 13.87
N VAL A 154 -18.25 1.56 14.15
CA VAL A 154 -17.43 0.38 13.88
C VAL A 154 -17.19 0.24 12.37
N LEU A 155 -18.22 0.42 11.55
CA LEU A 155 -18.11 0.33 10.09
C LEU A 155 -17.14 1.38 9.54
N LEU A 156 -17.22 2.62 10.05
CA LEU A 156 -16.36 3.73 9.63
C LEU A 156 -14.91 3.52 10.08
N ILE A 157 -14.68 3.01 11.30
CA ILE A 157 -13.35 2.60 11.77
C ILE A 157 -12.74 1.53 10.86
N VAL A 158 -13.51 0.48 10.53
CA VAL A 158 -13.03 -0.62 9.68
C VAL A 158 -12.75 -0.15 8.26
N GLU A 159 -13.68 0.55 7.61
CA GLU A 159 -13.52 1.12 6.26
C GLU A 159 -12.26 2.01 6.22
N HIS A 160 -12.14 2.92 7.17
CA HIS A 160 -11.00 3.84 7.25
C HIS A 160 -9.66 3.14 7.44
N LEU A 161 -9.58 2.19 8.37
CA LEU A 161 -8.33 1.47 8.66
C LEU A 161 -7.92 0.58 7.48
N ILE A 162 -8.87 0.03 6.72
CA ILE A 162 -8.57 -0.72 5.49
C ILE A 162 -8.04 0.22 4.42
N GLU A 163 -8.77 1.29 4.09
CA GLU A 163 -8.44 2.24 3.02
C GLU A 163 -7.10 2.96 3.25
N THR A 164 -6.71 3.15 4.51
CA THR A 164 -5.43 3.78 4.88
C THR A 164 -4.32 2.78 5.15
N SER A 165 -4.62 1.48 5.17
CA SER A 165 -3.61 0.45 5.38
C SER A 165 -2.71 0.30 4.15
N ARG A 166 -1.48 -0.17 4.40
CA ARG A 166 -0.60 -0.65 3.32
C ARG A 166 -1.11 -1.93 2.63
N TYR A 167 -2.19 -2.51 3.14
CA TYR A 167 -2.77 -3.77 2.68
C TYR A 167 -4.03 -3.59 1.86
N GLU A 168 -4.50 -2.35 1.68
CA GLU A 168 -5.69 -2.01 0.89
C GLU A 168 -5.72 -2.75 -0.46
N THR A 169 -4.60 -2.72 -1.20
CA THR A 169 -4.46 -3.37 -2.52
C THR A 169 -4.58 -4.89 -2.48
N TYR A 170 -4.44 -5.54 -1.32
CA TYR A 170 -4.58 -6.99 -1.16
C TYR A 170 -5.96 -7.40 -0.62
N ILE A 171 -6.75 -6.46 -0.11
CA ILE A 171 -8.06 -6.72 0.50
C ILE A 171 -9.14 -6.52 -0.58
N ASP A 172 -9.78 -7.60 -1.00
CA ASP A 172 -10.87 -7.61 -1.97
C ASP A 172 -12.17 -7.06 -1.36
N SER A 173 -12.51 -7.54 -0.17
CA SER A 173 -13.78 -7.22 0.47
C SER A 173 -13.74 -7.47 1.98
N TRP A 174 -14.67 -6.86 2.72
CA TRP A 174 -14.86 -7.12 4.13
C TRP A 174 -16.33 -7.23 4.51
N GLU A 175 -16.61 -8.08 5.50
CA GLU A 175 -17.93 -8.22 6.11
C GLU A 175 -17.83 -7.95 7.61
N THR A 176 -18.77 -7.16 8.14
CA THR A 176 -18.87 -6.88 9.56
C THR A 176 -20.16 -7.47 10.11
N TRP A 177 -20.04 -8.21 11.22
CA TRP A 177 -21.15 -8.87 11.91
C TRP A 177 -21.17 -8.39 13.35
N LEU A 178 -22.23 -7.69 13.76
CA LEU A 178 -22.32 -7.11 15.10
C LEU A 178 -23.51 -7.71 15.86
N ASP A 179 -23.29 -8.03 17.13
CA ASP A 179 -24.31 -8.35 18.11
C ASP A 179 -24.23 -7.42 19.35
N ASP A 180 -24.95 -7.75 20.42
CA ASP A 180 -25.03 -6.87 21.59
C ASP A 180 -23.76 -6.89 22.48
N GLU A 181 -22.86 -7.88 22.30
CA GLU A 181 -21.69 -8.10 23.16
C GLU A 181 -20.36 -8.19 22.37
N GLU A 182 -20.40 -8.70 21.13
CA GLU A 182 -19.24 -8.97 20.28
C GLU A 182 -19.46 -8.54 18.82
N GLY A 183 -18.37 -8.10 18.20
CA GLY A 183 -18.27 -7.84 16.77
C GLY A 183 -17.29 -8.81 16.10
N GLU A 184 -17.58 -9.21 14.88
CA GLU A 184 -16.70 -9.99 14.01
C GLU A 184 -16.48 -9.22 12.71
N VAL A 185 -15.22 -9.08 12.30
CA VAL A 185 -14.85 -8.60 10.97
C VAL A 185 -14.18 -9.73 10.21
N ARG A 186 -14.63 -9.97 8.98
CA ARG A 186 -14.01 -10.90 8.03
C ARG A 186 -13.43 -10.12 6.88
N LEU A 187 -12.17 -10.38 6.58
CA LEU A 187 -11.42 -9.78 5.48
C LEU A 187 -11.17 -10.87 4.44
N THR A 188 -11.61 -10.60 3.21
CA THR A 188 -11.29 -11.42 2.05
C THR A 188 -10.09 -10.81 1.36
N TYR A 189 -9.01 -11.57 1.24
CA TYR A 189 -7.81 -11.15 0.54
C TYR A 189 -7.78 -11.80 -0.84
N GLU A 190 -7.28 -11.06 -1.84
CA GLU A 190 -7.08 -11.61 -3.19
C GLU A 190 -5.95 -12.63 -3.25
N LEU A 191 -4.98 -12.49 -2.34
CA LEU A 191 -3.87 -13.38 -2.18
C LEU A 191 -3.92 -14.01 -0.80
N ASP A 192 -3.45 -15.26 -0.69
CA ASP A 192 -3.28 -15.85 0.64
C ASP A 192 -2.14 -15.16 1.41
N ARG A 193 -2.15 -15.34 2.72
CA ARG A 193 -1.18 -14.70 3.62
C ARG A 193 0.27 -15.06 3.28
N GLU A 194 0.54 -16.30 2.88
CA GLU A 194 1.90 -16.76 2.57
C GLU A 194 2.44 -16.07 1.31
N GLU A 195 1.57 -15.88 0.31
CA GLU A 195 1.85 -15.10 -0.88
C GLU A 195 2.17 -13.64 -0.54
N ILE A 196 1.34 -12.97 0.26
CA ILE A 196 1.56 -11.58 0.67
C ILE A 196 2.89 -11.45 1.42
N GLU A 197 3.15 -12.32 2.40
CA GLU A 197 4.40 -12.34 3.16
C GLU A 197 5.62 -12.57 2.24
N ARG A 198 5.49 -13.43 1.22
CA ARG A 198 6.54 -13.65 0.23
C ARG A 198 6.79 -12.41 -0.63
N GLN A 199 5.75 -11.72 -1.07
CA GLN A 199 5.90 -10.48 -1.84
C GLN A 199 6.55 -9.37 -1.01
N GLU A 200 6.12 -9.19 0.24
CA GLU A 200 6.72 -8.23 1.18
C GLU A 200 8.21 -8.54 1.41
N ALA A 201 8.56 -9.81 1.65
CA ALA A 201 9.94 -10.24 1.82
C ALA A 201 10.78 -9.97 0.57
N PHE A 202 10.25 -10.28 -0.62
CA PHE A 202 10.91 -10.01 -1.88
C PHE A 202 11.17 -8.51 -2.10
N VAL A 203 10.16 -7.66 -1.89
CA VAL A 203 10.31 -6.19 -2.00
C VAL A 203 11.37 -5.69 -1.04
N LYS A 204 11.37 -6.18 0.21
CA LYS A 204 12.39 -5.81 1.20
C LYS A 204 13.80 -6.20 0.75
N GLU A 205 13.99 -7.42 0.26
CA GLU A 205 15.30 -7.87 -0.24
C GLU A 205 15.79 -7.06 -1.44
N GLU A 206 14.89 -6.75 -2.37
CA GLU A 206 15.21 -5.92 -3.54
C GLU A 206 15.51 -4.48 -3.17
N VAL A 207 14.77 -3.88 -2.23
CA VAL A 207 15.07 -2.55 -1.68
C VAL A 207 16.48 -2.53 -1.08
N GLU A 208 16.86 -3.53 -0.28
CA GLU A 208 18.21 -3.65 0.27
C GLU A 208 19.28 -3.83 -0.81
N ARG A 209 18.96 -4.57 -1.88
CA ARG A 209 19.87 -4.76 -3.03
C ARG A 209 20.08 -3.45 -3.78
N ILE A 210 19.00 -2.75 -4.12
CA ILE A 210 19.03 -1.48 -4.87
C ILE A 210 19.78 -0.41 -4.07
N VAL A 211 19.46 -0.25 -2.78
CA VAL A 211 20.14 0.74 -1.94
C VAL A 211 21.64 0.46 -1.87
N ARG A 212 22.07 -0.80 -1.72
CA ARG A 212 23.51 -1.15 -1.73
C ARG A 212 24.19 -0.93 -3.08
N GLU A 213 23.47 -1.08 -4.17
CA GLU A 213 23.99 -0.89 -5.53
C GLU A 213 24.15 0.59 -5.87
N VAL A 214 23.20 1.41 -5.44
CA VAL A 214 23.01 2.77 -5.96
C VAL A 214 23.48 3.86 -4.99
N ILE A 215 23.39 3.63 -3.68
CA ILE A 215 23.62 4.67 -2.66
C ILE A 215 25.03 4.58 -2.08
N GLU A 216 25.70 5.74 -2.01
CA GLU A 216 27.02 5.88 -1.41
C GLU A 216 26.92 6.46 0.02
N PRO A 217 27.85 6.11 0.93
CA PRO A 217 27.76 6.53 2.34
C PRO A 217 27.66 8.03 2.60
N ASN A 218 28.15 8.86 1.67
CA ASN A 218 28.19 10.31 1.81
C ASN A 218 27.20 11.03 0.89
N ASP A 219 26.27 10.30 0.24
CA ASP A 219 25.24 10.93 -0.57
C ASP A 219 24.39 11.88 0.29
N SER A 220 24.21 13.09 -0.20
CA SER A 220 23.22 14.07 0.28
C SER A 220 21.79 13.55 0.12
N GLU A 221 20.81 14.20 0.77
CA GLU A 221 19.39 13.86 0.58
C GLU A 221 18.99 13.99 -0.90
N TYR A 222 19.45 15.05 -1.58
CA TYR A 222 19.27 15.23 -3.02
C TYR A 222 19.84 14.06 -3.83
N GLU A 223 21.10 13.68 -3.59
CA GLU A 223 21.73 12.58 -4.32
C GLU A 223 20.99 11.25 -4.10
N ARG A 224 20.54 10.98 -2.87
CA ARG A 224 19.74 9.78 -2.59
C ARG A 224 18.44 9.77 -3.35
N VAL A 225 17.65 10.84 -3.26
CA VAL A 225 16.35 10.94 -3.97
C VAL A 225 16.57 10.80 -5.47
N LYS A 226 17.55 11.53 -6.03
CA LYS A 226 17.84 11.49 -7.46
C LYS A 226 18.27 10.10 -7.91
N LYS A 227 19.21 9.47 -7.22
CA LYS A 227 19.73 8.16 -7.64
C LYS A 227 18.65 7.06 -7.55
N LEU A 228 17.78 7.10 -6.54
CA LEU A 228 16.65 6.15 -6.41
C LEU A 228 15.59 6.40 -7.49
N HIS A 229 15.21 7.65 -7.72
CA HIS A 229 14.32 8.05 -8.82
C HIS A 229 14.86 7.55 -10.18
N ASP A 230 16.11 7.92 -10.50
CA ASP A 230 16.79 7.49 -11.71
C ASP A 230 16.86 5.96 -11.83
N TYR A 231 17.03 5.24 -10.71
CA TYR A 231 17.07 3.78 -10.72
C TYR A 231 15.71 3.21 -11.13
N ILE A 232 14.61 3.69 -10.56
CA ILE A 232 13.26 3.21 -10.93
C ILE A 232 13.05 3.42 -12.43
N VAL A 233 13.12 4.67 -12.89
CA VAL A 233 12.83 5.03 -14.29
C VAL A 233 13.72 4.28 -15.28
N ARG A 234 15.00 4.04 -14.98
CA ARG A 234 15.89 3.30 -15.90
C ARG A 234 15.66 1.79 -15.96
N HIS A 235 14.95 1.22 -14.99
CA HIS A 235 14.81 -0.23 -14.85
C HIS A 235 13.35 -0.71 -14.92
N THR A 236 12.43 0.20 -15.26
CA THR A 236 11.00 -0.08 -15.38
C THR A 236 10.43 0.63 -16.61
N ALA A 237 9.23 0.24 -17.03
CA ALA A 237 8.47 0.93 -18.05
C ALA A 237 7.00 1.02 -17.63
N TYR A 238 6.32 2.11 -18.00
CA TYR A 238 4.90 2.26 -17.68
C TYR A 238 4.06 1.18 -18.38
N ASP A 239 3.21 0.50 -17.62
CA ASP A 239 2.31 -0.53 -18.13
C ASP A 239 1.05 0.12 -18.72
N GLU A 240 1.16 0.61 -19.96
CA GLU A 240 0.03 1.17 -20.70
C GLU A 240 -1.13 0.16 -20.86
N GLU A 241 -0.83 -1.14 -20.92
CA GLU A 241 -1.88 -2.16 -21.01
C GLU A 241 -2.66 -2.24 -19.69
N ALA A 242 -1.98 -2.24 -18.54
CA ALA A 242 -2.62 -2.19 -17.22
C ALA A 242 -3.42 -0.92 -17.01
N ALA A 243 -2.87 0.23 -17.36
CA ALA A 243 -3.58 1.50 -17.29
C ALA A 243 -4.87 1.47 -18.13
N ASN A 244 -4.80 0.93 -19.34
CA ASN A 244 -5.95 0.84 -20.25
C ASN A 244 -6.93 -0.30 -19.94
N ARG A 245 -6.54 -1.31 -19.14
CA ARG A 245 -7.50 -2.28 -18.59
C ARG A 245 -8.50 -1.59 -17.67
N CYS A 246 -8.08 -0.47 -17.08
CA CYS A 246 -8.81 0.28 -16.09
C CYS A 246 -9.66 1.42 -16.69
N THR A 247 -10.67 1.09 -17.50
CA THR A 247 -11.48 2.08 -18.23
C THR A 247 -12.90 2.29 -17.68
N ASP A 248 -13.32 1.47 -16.71
CA ASP A 248 -14.65 1.51 -16.08
C ASP A 248 -14.53 1.35 -14.54
N TYR A 249 -15.64 1.44 -13.81
CA TYR A 249 -15.72 1.30 -12.34
C TYR A 249 -15.28 -0.08 -11.78
N GLU A 250 -14.73 -0.98 -12.60
CA GLU A 250 -14.24 -2.32 -12.24
C GLU A 250 -12.72 -2.37 -11.95
N CYS A 251 -12.14 -1.20 -11.64
CA CYS A 251 -10.71 -0.95 -11.41
C CYS A 251 -10.16 -1.30 -10.03
N TYR A 252 -10.96 -1.92 -9.17
CA TYR A 252 -10.60 -2.15 -7.79
C TYR A 252 -10.21 -3.61 -7.58
N GLY A 253 -9.06 -3.81 -6.94
CA GLY A 253 -8.51 -5.12 -6.64
C GLY A 253 -6.98 -5.18 -6.79
N TYR A 254 -6.42 -6.34 -6.45
CA TYR A 254 -5.00 -6.61 -6.63
C TYR A 254 -4.67 -6.74 -8.12
N ASP A 255 -4.01 -5.71 -8.67
CA ASP A 255 -3.23 -5.85 -9.90
C ASP A 255 -1.73 -5.74 -9.51
N PRO A 256 -0.88 -6.70 -9.90
CA PRO A 256 0.56 -6.58 -9.71
C PRO A 256 1.11 -5.22 -10.18
N ALA A 257 0.57 -4.62 -11.23
CA ALA A 257 0.97 -3.31 -11.75
C ALA A 257 0.76 -2.16 -10.74
N ASN A 258 -0.10 -2.32 -9.73
CA ASN A 258 -0.32 -1.35 -8.66
C ASN A 258 0.67 -1.50 -7.49
N THR A 259 1.54 -2.52 -7.52
CA THR A 259 2.41 -2.88 -6.40
C THR A 259 3.89 -2.67 -6.70
N ALA A 260 4.66 -2.37 -5.65
CA ALA A 260 6.13 -2.37 -5.75
C ALA A 260 6.68 -3.75 -6.14
N TYR A 261 6.02 -4.83 -5.69
CA TYR A 261 6.37 -6.20 -6.06
C TYR A 261 6.24 -6.43 -7.57
N GLY A 262 5.09 -6.12 -8.15
CA GLY A 262 4.87 -6.30 -9.58
C GLY A 262 5.78 -5.42 -10.43
N LEU A 263 6.02 -4.17 -10.01
CA LEU A 263 7.02 -3.31 -10.67
C LEU A 263 8.42 -3.96 -10.67
N LEU A 264 8.88 -4.52 -9.55
CA LEU A 264 10.21 -5.14 -9.45
C LEU A 264 10.32 -6.46 -10.24
N VAL A 265 9.25 -7.27 -10.26
CA VAL A 265 9.23 -8.58 -10.92
C VAL A 265 9.00 -8.44 -12.42
N ASN A 266 7.98 -7.69 -12.82
CA ASN A 266 7.56 -7.54 -14.22
C ASN A 266 8.37 -6.47 -14.95
N ARG A 267 9.07 -5.60 -14.22
CA ARG A 267 9.74 -4.40 -14.76
C ARG A 267 8.75 -3.44 -15.42
N GLN A 268 7.47 -3.56 -15.08
CA GLN A 268 6.39 -2.74 -15.58
C GLN A 268 5.32 -2.58 -14.50
N ALA A 269 4.73 -1.39 -14.44
CA ALA A 269 3.69 -1.04 -13.47
C ALA A 269 2.98 0.25 -13.88
N VAL A 270 1.90 0.59 -13.17
CA VAL A 270 1.26 1.91 -13.24
C VAL A 270 1.71 2.78 -12.06
N CYS A 271 1.15 3.97 -11.95
CA CYS A 271 1.58 5.02 -11.02
C CYS A 271 1.77 4.57 -9.56
N GLU A 272 0.86 3.74 -9.05
CA GLU A 272 0.98 3.21 -7.69
C GLU A 272 2.24 2.36 -7.47
N GLY A 273 2.58 1.48 -8.42
CA GLY A 273 3.77 0.64 -8.30
C GLY A 273 5.05 1.46 -8.20
N TYR A 274 5.15 2.54 -9.00
CA TYR A 274 6.27 3.48 -8.98
C TYR A 274 6.34 4.21 -7.65
N ALA A 275 5.23 4.82 -7.24
CA ALA A 275 5.17 5.62 -6.03
C ALA A 275 5.41 4.79 -4.76
N ARG A 276 4.91 3.55 -4.71
CA ARG A 276 5.15 2.60 -3.60
C ARG A 276 6.61 2.14 -3.54
N LEU A 277 7.23 1.82 -4.67
CA LEU A 277 8.66 1.46 -4.66
C LEU A 277 9.53 2.65 -4.25
N LEU A 278 9.23 3.86 -4.73
CA LEU A 278 9.99 5.05 -4.34
C LEU A 278 9.86 5.32 -2.85
N THR A 279 8.65 5.23 -2.26
CA THR A 279 8.44 5.29 -0.80
C THR A 279 9.33 4.29 -0.07
N ALA A 280 9.28 3.01 -0.45
CA ALA A 280 10.05 1.95 0.22
C ALA A 280 11.58 2.18 0.16
N LEU A 281 12.08 2.67 -0.98
CA LEU A 281 13.49 3.00 -1.14
C LEU A 281 13.90 4.23 -0.31
N LEU A 282 13.06 5.27 -0.28
CA LEU A 282 13.31 6.51 0.48
C LEU A 282 13.27 6.28 1.98
N ASP A 283 12.30 5.50 2.47
CA ASP A 283 12.22 5.06 3.86
C ASP A 283 13.49 4.33 4.27
N ARG A 284 13.99 3.44 3.40
CA ARG A 284 15.20 2.66 3.66
C ARG A 284 16.45 3.53 3.82
N VAL A 285 16.53 4.66 3.14
CA VAL A 285 17.68 5.60 3.21
C VAL A 285 17.44 6.77 4.17
N GLY A 286 16.34 6.74 4.92
CA GLY A 286 16.00 7.73 5.94
C GLY A 286 15.56 9.09 5.39
N VAL A 287 15.07 9.15 4.16
CA VAL A 287 14.52 10.38 3.56
C VAL A 287 13.02 10.44 3.87
N ARG A 288 12.59 11.48 4.59
CA ARG A 288 11.16 11.66 4.90
C ARG A 288 10.38 11.86 3.61
N ASN A 289 9.32 11.09 3.45
CA ASN A 289 8.49 11.13 2.27
C ASN A 289 7.03 10.80 2.60
N TYR A 290 6.14 11.04 1.64
CA TYR A 290 4.73 10.70 1.71
C TYR A 290 4.29 10.12 0.38
N TYR A 291 3.45 9.07 0.45
CA TYR A 291 2.68 8.57 -0.68
C TYR A 291 1.52 9.54 -0.96
N VAL A 292 1.43 10.02 -2.19
CA VAL A 292 0.43 11.00 -2.62
C VAL A 292 -0.54 10.35 -3.59
N VAL A 293 -1.83 10.52 -3.34
CA VAL A 293 -2.92 10.07 -4.22
C VAL A 293 -3.75 11.28 -4.64
N GLY A 294 -4.26 11.24 -5.87
CA GLY A 294 -5.10 12.28 -6.41
C GLY A 294 -5.51 11.98 -7.86
N ASP A 295 -5.61 13.05 -8.63
CA ASP A 295 -5.89 13.05 -10.05
C ASP A 295 -4.66 13.57 -10.81
N GLY A 296 -4.31 12.93 -11.92
CA GLY A 296 -3.30 13.39 -12.86
C GLY A 296 -3.88 13.29 -14.27
N GLY A 297 -4.01 14.43 -14.97
CA GLY A 297 -4.55 14.44 -16.33
C GLY A 297 -6.03 14.03 -16.44
N GLY A 298 -6.79 14.04 -15.34
CA GLY A 298 -8.20 13.62 -15.30
C GLY A 298 -8.43 12.15 -14.93
N GLU A 299 -7.38 11.43 -14.54
CA GLU A 299 -7.41 10.03 -14.11
C GLU A 299 -6.83 9.87 -12.71
N ALA A 300 -7.21 8.81 -11.99
CA ALA A 300 -6.64 8.50 -10.68
C ALA A 300 -5.12 8.30 -10.80
N HIS A 301 -4.36 8.97 -9.92
CA HIS A 301 -2.90 8.99 -10.02
C HIS A 301 -2.22 8.98 -8.65
N ALA A 302 -1.00 8.46 -8.62
CA ALA A 302 -0.18 8.36 -7.42
C ALA A 302 1.29 8.78 -7.68
N TRP A 303 1.87 9.50 -6.72
CA TRP A 303 3.25 9.99 -6.76
C TRP A 303 3.79 10.19 -5.34
N ASN A 304 4.88 10.94 -5.16
CA ASN A 304 5.51 11.14 -3.85
C ASN A 304 5.72 12.62 -3.52
N LEU A 305 5.66 12.94 -2.22
CA LEU A 305 6.23 14.16 -1.65
C LEU A 305 7.46 13.79 -0.83
N VAL A 306 8.59 14.44 -1.06
CA VAL A 306 9.88 14.12 -0.44
C VAL A 306 10.45 15.35 0.26
N GLN A 307 11.14 15.15 1.37
CA GLN A 307 11.88 16.21 2.04
C GLN A 307 13.35 16.19 1.62
N VAL A 308 13.84 17.34 1.16
CA VAL A 308 15.25 17.56 0.81
C VAL A 308 15.71 18.87 1.44
N ASP A 309 16.80 18.83 2.21
CA ASP A 309 17.40 19.97 2.91
C ASP A 309 16.38 20.74 3.78
N GLY A 310 15.46 20.01 4.39
CA GLY A 310 14.44 20.54 5.29
C GLY A 310 13.18 21.12 4.61
N ALA A 311 13.13 21.16 3.27
CA ALA A 311 11.95 21.60 2.52
C ALA A 311 11.30 20.45 1.75
N TYR A 312 10.00 20.57 1.46
CA TYR A 312 9.23 19.52 0.79
C TYR A 312 9.03 19.82 -0.69
N TYR A 313 9.15 18.78 -1.52
CA TYR A 313 9.01 18.83 -2.97
C TYR A 313 8.29 17.60 -3.51
N TYR A 314 7.55 17.73 -4.59
CA TYR A 314 6.93 16.58 -5.26
C TYR A 314 7.91 15.89 -6.21
N VAL A 315 7.77 14.58 -6.29
CA VAL A 315 8.46 13.70 -7.24
C VAL A 315 7.42 12.76 -7.85
N ASP A 316 7.24 12.84 -9.16
CA ASP A 316 6.43 11.89 -9.93
C ASP A 316 7.34 11.04 -10.81
N ALA A 317 7.71 9.87 -10.31
CA ALA A 317 8.59 8.96 -11.04
C ALA A 317 7.91 8.38 -12.29
N THR A 318 6.58 8.30 -12.32
CA THR A 318 5.82 7.76 -13.45
C THR A 318 5.78 8.74 -14.61
N TRP A 319 5.52 10.01 -14.34
CA TRP A 319 5.53 11.03 -15.40
C TRP A 319 6.94 11.50 -15.77
N ASN A 320 7.96 11.08 -15.00
CA ASN A 320 9.37 11.19 -15.39
C ASN A 320 9.87 9.97 -16.20
N ASP A 321 9.04 8.94 -16.36
CA ASP A 321 9.28 7.79 -17.22
C ASP A 321 8.72 8.06 -18.63
N PRO A 322 9.54 8.07 -19.69
CA PRO A 322 9.06 8.34 -21.04
C PRO A 322 8.02 7.31 -21.51
N VAL A 323 6.94 7.79 -22.13
CA VAL A 323 5.93 6.94 -22.78
C VAL A 323 5.84 7.32 -24.27
N PRO A 324 6.13 6.41 -25.22
CA PRO A 324 6.58 5.03 -25.02
C PRO A 324 7.97 4.95 -24.36
N ASP A 325 8.26 3.84 -23.67
CA ASP A 325 9.54 3.63 -22.98
C ASP A 325 10.74 3.85 -23.90
N GLU A 326 11.69 4.65 -23.41
CA GLU A 326 12.97 4.92 -24.04
C GLU A 326 14.10 4.46 -23.08
N PRO A 327 14.64 3.25 -23.26
CA PRO A 327 15.59 2.66 -22.33
C PRO A 327 16.78 3.57 -21.98
N GLY A 328 16.93 3.88 -20.69
CA GLY A 328 18.02 4.70 -20.15
C GLY A 328 17.76 6.21 -20.18
N VAL A 329 16.65 6.65 -20.79
CA VAL A 329 16.19 8.04 -20.71
C VAL A 329 15.44 8.23 -19.40
N VAL A 330 15.69 9.36 -18.74
CA VAL A 330 15.01 9.77 -17.51
C VAL A 330 14.63 11.23 -17.69
N LEU A 331 13.34 11.53 -17.55
CA LEU A 331 12.84 12.90 -17.54
C LEU A 331 12.88 13.48 -16.10
N TYR A 332 12.72 14.79 -15.98
CA TYR A 332 12.79 15.49 -14.70
C TYR A 332 11.74 16.60 -14.60
N ASP A 333 10.69 16.53 -15.43
CA ASP A 333 9.63 17.52 -15.50
C ASP A 333 8.97 17.69 -14.12
N TYR A 334 8.75 16.57 -13.41
CA TYR A 334 8.16 16.52 -12.07
C TYR A 334 9.16 16.03 -11.00
N PHE A 335 10.45 16.33 -11.17
CA PHE A 335 11.47 15.98 -10.18
C PHE A 335 11.79 17.18 -9.26
N LEU A 336 11.52 17.01 -7.96
CA LEU A 336 11.75 17.98 -6.89
C LEU A 336 11.12 19.36 -7.16
N VAL A 337 9.84 19.32 -7.48
CA VAL A 337 9.07 20.50 -7.88
C VAL A 337 8.15 21.02 -6.75
N PRO A 338 7.90 22.34 -6.70
CA PRO A 338 6.92 22.91 -5.79
C PRO A 338 5.50 22.65 -6.31
N THR A 339 4.51 22.84 -5.44
CA THR A 339 3.08 22.61 -5.76
C THR A 339 2.62 23.29 -7.05
N HIS A 340 3.08 24.52 -7.33
CA HIS A 340 2.59 25.30 -8.46
C HIS A 340 3.09 24.82 -9.83
N GLU A 341 4.05 23.89 -9.85
CA GLU A 341 4.55 23.25 -11.07
C GLU A 341 3.83 21.92 -11.39
N LEU A 342 3.03 21.37 -10.46
CA LEU A 342 2.07 20.29 -10.73
C LEU A 342 0.73 20.88 -11.19
N TYR A 343 0.72 21.50 -12.38
CA TYR A 343 -0.46 22.19 -12.90
C TYR A 343 -1.53 21.24 -13.47
N ASP A 344 -1.15 20.00 -13.74
CA ASP A 344 -1.95 18.92 -14.30
C ASP A 344 -2.19 17.77 -13.31
N HIS A 345 -1.79 17.96 -12.05
CA HIS A 345 -2.24 17.14 -10.93
C HIS A 345 -3.26 17.92 -10.08
N ALA A 346 -4.24 17.21 -9.55
CA ALA A 346 -5.15 17.70 -8.54
C ALA A 346 -5.19 16.73 -7.37
N TRP A 347 -4.83 17.22 -6.20
CA TRP A 347 -4.91 16.46 -4.97
C TRP A 347 -5.21 17.42 -3.85
N VAL A 348 -5.39 16.80 -2.71
CA VAL A 348 -5.49 17.51 -1.47
C VAL A 348 -4.10 17.94 -1.02
N GLN A 349 -3.70 19.15 -1.35
CA GLN A 349 -2.38 19.66 -0.94
C GLN A 349 -2.18 19.66 0.56
N ALA A 350 -3.27 19.86 1.26
CA ALA A 350 -3.26 20.28 2.62
C ALA A 350 -3.14 19.11 3.61
N ASP A 351 -3.33 17.91 3.08
CA ASP A 351 -3.04 16.62 3.67
C ASP A 351 -1.55 16.35 3.86
N TYR A 352 -0.72 17.20 3.26
CA TYR A 352 0.72 17.07 3.23
C TYR A 352 1.36 18.37 3.73
N PRO A 353 2.62 18.31 4.21
CA PRO A 353 3.37 19.52 4.52
C PRO A 353 3.45 20.47 3.31
N PRO A 354 3.44 21.80 3.54
CA PRO A 354 3.57 22.76 2.46
C PRO A 354 4.92 22.60 1.76
N THR A 355 4.92 22.73 0.44
CA THR A 355 6.14 22.65 -0.37
C THR A 355 6.96 23.94 -0.32
N ALA A 356 8.19 23.86 -0.81
CA ALA A 356 8.99 25.04 -1.11
C ALA A 356 8.27 25.96 -2.12
N SER A 357 8.67 27.24 -2.16
CA SER A 357 8.10 28.19 -3.12
C SER A 357 8.69 28.06 -4.52
N GLU A 358 9.84 27.42 -4.67
CA GLU A 358 10.60 27.28 -5.92
C GLU A 358 11.06 25.82 -6.08
N ARG A 359 11.42 25.43 -7.30
CA ARG A 359 12.09 24.15 -7.59
C ARG A 359 13.40 24.03 -6.81
N TYR A 360 13.74 22.80 -6.43
CA TYR A 360 15.01 22.52 -5.77
C TYR A 360 16.20 22.76 -6.71
N GLU A 361 17.23 23.44 -6.22
CA GLU A 361 18.48 23.70 -6.93
C GLU A 361 19.65 23.18 -6.05
N PRO A 362 20.43 22.17 -6.50
CA PRO A 362 21.50 21.52 -5.73
C PRO A 362 22.78 22.34 -5.53
#